data_AF-A0A137P5U3-F1
#
_entry.id   AF-A0A137P5U3-F1
#
_cell.length_a   1.000
_cell.length_b   1.000
_cell.length_c   1.000
_cell.angle_alpha   90.00
_cell.angle_beta   90.00
_cell.angle_gamma   90.00
#
_symmetry.space_group_name_H-M   'P 1'
#
loop_
_entity.id
_entity.type
_entity.pdbx_description
1 polymer ?
#
loop_
_entity_poly.entity_id
_entity_poly.type
_entity_poly.pdbx_seq_one_letter_code
_entity_poly.pdbx_strand_id
1 'polypeptide(L)'
;MKLIFVPLLITSTLCYKATINESNGKNKAIQGDFGVCINEKGSGVGVQAPKGVEVQFYRGEACKKHWFLRAWGKISFDKEYEYYSVKLASNEGNNGGGDMVQGSDSGYVVTNSE
;
A
#
# COMPACT_ATOMS: atom_id res chain seq x y z
N MET A 1 -20.09 -43.96 19.53
CA MET A 1 -19.53 -42.62 19.80
C MET A 1 -19.07 -42.05 18.45
N LYS A 2 -19.83 -41.14 17.83
CA LYS A 2 -19.53 -40.58 16.49
C LYS A 2 -18.62 -39.36 16.68
N LEU A 3 -17.35 -39.47 16.30
CA LEU A 3 -16.42 -38.35 16.24
C LEU A 3 -16.79 -37.48 15.03
N ILE A 4 -17.38 -36.31 15.29
CA ILE A 4 -17.59 -35.28 14.27
C ILE A 4 -16.24 -34.60 14.08
N PHE A 5 -15.55 -34.96 13.00
CA PHE A 5 -14.37 -34.26 12.52
C PHE A 5 -14.84 -32.93 11.92
N VAL A 6 -14.60 -31.82 12.61
CA VAL A 6 -14.83 -30.47 12.09
C VAL A 6 -13.59 -30.10 11.27
N PRO A 7 -13.66 -30.01 9.93
CA PRO A 7 -12.55 -29.47 9.17
C PRO A 7 -12.43 -27.98 9.52
N LEU A 8 -11.35 -27.61 10.21
CA LEU A 8 -10.92 -26.21 10.26
C LEU A 8 -10.63 -25.80 8.81
N LEU A 9 -11.50 -24.97 8.24
CA LEU A 9 -11.21 -24.21 7.03
C LEU A 9 -10.04 -23.29 7.34
N ILE A 10 -8.82 -23.74 7.03
CA ILE A 10 -7.65 -22.87 6.97
C ILE A 10 -7.85 -22.03 5.71
N THR A 11 -8.61 -20.95 5.83
CA THR A 11 -8.64 -19.91 4.81
C THR A 11 -7.25 -19.29 4.79
N SER A 12 -6.44 -19.64 3.79
CA SER A 12 -5.17 -18.98 3.52
C SER A 12 -5.45 -17.51 3.23
N THR A 13 -5.37 -16.64 4.23
CA THR A 13 -5.39 -15.19 4.02
C THR A 13 -4.11 -14.84 3.27
N LEU A 14 -4.28 -14.40 2.02
CA LEU A 14 -3.17 -13.94 1.18
C LEU A 14 -2.67 -12.62 1.75
N CYS A 15 -1.71 -12.73 2.66
CA CYS A 15 -1.20 -11.58 3.38
C CYS A 15 -0.14 -10.86 2.54
N TYR A 16 -0.54 -9.76 1.90
CA TYR A 16 0.36 -8.92 1.12
C TYR A 16 1.12 -7.96 2.04
N LYS A 17 2.31 -7.54 1.60
CA LYS A 17 3.21 -6.68 2.36
C LYS A 17 3.75 -5.57 1.48
N ALA A 18 3.93 -4.40 2.06
CA ALA A 18 4.71 -3.30 1.50
C ALA A 18 5.38 -2.51 2.64
N THR A 19 6.28 -1.61 2.29
CA THR A 19 6.94 -0.71 3.23
C THR A 19 6.71 0.73 2.78
N ILE A 20 6.41 1.60 3.74
CA ILE A 20 6.41 3.06 3.54
C ILE A 20 7.69 3.59 4.18
N ASN A 21 8.48 4.34 3.42
CA ASN A 21 9.61 5.08 3.95
C ASN A 21 9.08 6.41 4.49
N GLU A 22 9.26 6.70 5.79
CA GLU A 22 8.75 7.91 6.44
C GLU A 22 9.80 9.02 6.50
N SER A 23 9.35 10.27 6.54
CA SER A 23 10.23 11.47 6.61
C SER A 23 11.13 11.50 7.84
N ASN A 24 10.71 10.85 8.93
CA ASN A 24 11.49 10.68 10.15
C ASN A 24 12.63 9.64 10.03
N GLY A 25 12.86 9.08 8.83
CA GLY A 25 13.87 8.07 8.55
C GLY A 25 13.47 6.64 8.93
N LYS A 26 12.25 6.42 9.42
CA LYS A 26 11.74 5.09 9.77
C LYS A 26 11.11 4.40 8.57
N ASN A 27 11.15 3.08 8.60
CA ASN A 27 10.46 2.22 7.64
C ASN A 27 9.22 1.63 8.33
N LYS A 28 8.04 1.94 7.81
CA LYS A 28 6.77 1.40 8.29
C LYS A 28 6.36 0.22 7.41
N ALA A 29 6.41 -0.99 7.96
CA ALA A 29 5.83 -2.15 7.30
C ALA A 29 4.31 -2.10 7.37
N ILE A 30 3.66 -2.32 6.23
CA ILE A 30 2.21 -2.46 6.11
C ILE A 30 1.90 -3.85 5.56
N GLN A 31 0.95 -4.53 6.21
CA GLN A 31 0.60 -5.90 5.88
C GLN A 31 -0.92 -6.07 5.98
N GLY A 32 -1.52 -6.73 4.98
CA GLY A 32 -2.95 -6.99 4.97
C GLY A 32 -3.42 -7.62 3.66
N ASP A 33 -4.69 -7.98 3.63
CA ASP A 33 -5.36 -8.43 2.40
C ASP A 33 -5.65 -7.23 1.49
N PHE A 34 -5.72 -7.47 0.17
CA PHE A 34 -6.11 -6.43 -0.77
C PHE A 34 -7.51 -5.89 -0.48
N GLY A 35 -7.70 -4.59 -0.68
CA GLY A 35 -8.99 -3.93 -0.47
C GLY A 35 -9.29 -3.57 1.00
N VAL A 36 -8.59 -4.19 1.95
CA VAL A 36 -8.74 -3.93 3.39
C VAL A 36 -8.00 -2.64 3.76
N CYS A 37 -8.69 -1.77 4.49
CA CYS A 37 -8.10 -0.53 4.95
C CYS A 37 -7.26 -0.74 6.22
N ILE A 38 -6.12 -0.06 6.27
CA ILE A 38 -5.20 -0.03 7.40
C ILE A 38 -5.19 1.39 7.96
N ASN A 39 -5.65 1.56 9.19
CA ASN A 39 -5.71 2.85 9.89
C ASN A 39 -4.34 3.19 10.48
N GLU A 40 -3.47 3.69 9.61
CA GLU A 40 -2.12 4.12 9.98
C GLU A 40 -1.93 5.55 9.51
N LYS A 41 -1.48 6.41 10.43
CA LYS A 41 -1.13 7.80 10.14
C LYS A 41 0.37 7.94 10.12
N GLY A 42 0.86 8.69 9.14
CA GLY A 42 2.27 9.02 9.05
C GLY A 42 2.54 9.99 7.93
N SER A 43 3.81 10.06 7.56
CA SER A 43 4.27 10.98 6.53
C SER A 43 5.29 10.31 5.64
N GLY A 44 4.87 9.96 4.42
CA GLY A 44 5.63 9.12 3.50
C GLY A 44 6.51 9.94 2.57
N VAL A 45 7.72 9.46 2.33
CA VAL A 45 8.68 9.98 1.33
C VAL A 45 9.02 8.92 0.27
N GLY A 46 8.39 7.76 0.33
CA GLY A 46 8.55 6.69 -0.64
C GLY A 46 7.85 5.40 -0.23
N VAL A 47 7.86 4.43 -1.14
CA VAL A 47 7.37 3.07 -0.87
C VAL A 47 8.28 2.01 -1.45
N GLN A 48 8.18 0.82 -0.86
CA GLN A 48 8.73 -0.42 -1.38
C GLN A 48 7.63 -1.47 -1.35
N ALA A 49 7.06 -1.76 -2.52
CA ALA A 49 6.03 -2.77 -2.69
C ALA A 49 6.53 -3.85 -3.67
N PRO A 50 6.27 -5.15 -3.37
CA PRO A 50 6.61 -6.22 -4.30
C PRO A 50 5.78 -6.11 -5.58
N LYS A 51 6.23 -6.80 -6.63
CA LYS A 51 5.53 -6.81 -7.92
C LYS A 51 4.07 -7.23 -7.74
N GLY A 52 3.17 -6.46 -8.36
CA GLY A 52 1.72 -6.69 -8.28
C GLY A 52 1.05 -6.08 -7.06
N VAL A 53 1.77 -5.43 -6.14
CA VAL A 53 1.20 -4.71 -4.99
C VAL A 53 1.28 -3.20 -5.22
N GLU A 54 0.12 -2.55 -5.11
CA GLU A 54 -0.05 -1.10 -5.06
C GLU A 54 -0.34 -0.66 -3.63
N VAL A 55 0.29 0.43 -3.19
CA VAL A 55 -0.01 1.12 -1.93
C VAL A 55 -0.82 2.37 -2.25
N GLN A 56 -2.05 2.43 -1.76
CA GLN A 56 -2.95 3.58 -1.89
C GLN A 56 -2.99 4.36 -0.58
N PHE A 57 -2.74 5.66 -0.65
CA PHE A 57 -2.73 6.58 0.50
C PHE A 57 -3.99 7.45 0.52
N TYR A 58 -4.50 7.69 1.73
CA TYR A 58 -5.73 8.45 1.97
C TYR A 58 -5.49 9.57 2.99
N ARG A 59 -6.12 10.74 2.75
CA ARG A 59 -6.12 11.87 3.70
C ARG A 59 -7.14 11.72 4.82
N GLY A 60 -8.06 10.76 4.72
CA GLY A 60 -9.04 10.44 5.74
C GLY A 60 -8.68 9.15 6.47
N GLU A 61 -9.21 8.99 7.68
CA GLU A 61 -9.21 7.72 8.40
C GLU A 61 -10.09 6.69 7.68
N ALA A 62 -9.82 5.39 7.90
CA ALA A 62 -10.59 4.27 7.38
C ALA A 62 -10.77 4.28 5.86
N CYS A 63 -9.80 4.81 5.12
CA CYS A 63 -9.78 4.89 3.67
C CYS A 63 -11.07 5.54 3.13
N LYS A 64 -11.60 6.51 3.89
CA LYS A 64 -12.75 7.30 3.47
C LYS A 64 -12.34 8.18 2.28
N LYS A 65 -13.24 8.30 1.30
CA LYS A 65 -13.05 9.01 0.02
C LYS A 65 -12.10 8.27 -0.93
N HIS A 66 -11.76 8.89 -2.06
CA HIS A 66 -10.77 8.37 -2.98
C HIS A 66 -9.36 8.49 -2.39
N TRP A 67 -8.47 7.57 -2.78
CA TRP A 67 -7.04 7.72 -2.53
C TRP A 67 -6.55 9.01 -3.18
N PHE A 68 -5.57 9.68 -2.58
CA PHE A 68 -4.97 10.90 -3.15
C PHE A 68 -3.64 10.64 -3.85
N LEU A 69 -2.98 9.55 -3.45
CA LEU A 69 -1.68 9.10 -3.94
C LEU A 69 -1.70 7.58 -3.98
N ARG A 70 -1.15 6.99 -5.03
CA ARG A 70 -0.87 5.56 -5.11
C ARG A 70 0.51 5.32 -5.69
N ALA A 71 1.17 4.26 -5.23
CA ALA A 71 2.53 3.97 -5.63
C ALA A 71 2.81 2.46 -5.57
N TRP A 72 3.70 1.97 -6.43
CA TRP A 72 4.15 0.58 -6.44
C TRP A 72 5.61 0.48 -6.87
N GLY A 73 6.23 -0.66 -6.57
CA GLY A 73 7.67 -0.85 -6.77
C GLY A 73 8.49 -0.18 -5.67
N LYS A 74 9.75 0.14 -5.97
CA LYS A 74 10.67 0.86 -5.07
C LYS A 74 10.84 2.30 -5.57
N ILE A 75 10.14 3.22 -4.94
CA ILE A 75 10.08 4.61 -5.40
C ILE A 75 10.20 5.60 -4.24
N SER A 76 10.90 6.70 -4.51
CA SER A 76 10.93 7.88 -3.66
C SER A 76 10.00 8.94 -4.22
N PHE A 77 9.40 9.71 -3.32
CA PHE A 77 8.51 10.82 -3.66
C PHE A 77 9.34 12.11 -3.80
N ASP A 78 8.85 13.06 -4.60
CA ASP A 78 9.44 14.40 -4.73
C ASP A 78 9.40 15.21 -3.44
N LYS A 79 8.38 14.94 -2.61
CA LYS A 79 8.17 15.56 -1.31
C LYS A 79 7.51 14.60 -0.34
N GLU A 80 7.41 15.05 0.89
CA GLU A 80 6.69 14.37 1.96
C GLU A 80 5.17 14.47 1.76
N TYR A 81 4.49 13.34 1.94
CA TYR A 81 3.03 13.23 1.85
C TYR A 81 2.44 12.67 3.14
N GLU A 82 1.67 13.51 3.84
CA GLU A 82 0.89 13.10 5.01
C GLU A 82 -0.25 12.15 4.60
N TYR A 83 -0.38 11.04 5.32
CA TYR A 83 -1.45 10.07 5.14
C TYR A 83 -2.07 9.70 6.49
N TYR A 84 -3.35 9.32 6.46
CA TYR A 84 -4.15 8.98 7.65
C TYR A 84 -4.68 7.54 7.62
N SER A 85 -4.66 6.94 6.44
CA SER A 85 -4.87 5.51 6.26
C SER A 85 -4.30 5.06 4.92
N VAL A 86 -4.09 3.75 4.80
CA VAL A 86 -3.54 3.12 3.60
C VAL A 86 -4.32 1.86 3.23
N LYS A 87 -4.27 1.50 1.96
CA LYS A 87 -4.87 0.27 1.44
C LYS A 87 -3.91 -0.39 0.47
N LEU A 88 -3.76 -1.71 0.59
CA LEU A 88 -3.07 -2.50 -0.42
C LEU A 88 -4.06 -2.87 -1.53
N ALA A 89 -3.65 -2.76 -2.78
CA ALA A 89 -4.44 -3.15 -3.94
C ALA A 89 -3.58 -3.97 -4.91
N SER A 90 -4.25 -4.75 -5.78
CA SER A 90 -3.58 -5.40 -6.89
C SER A 90 -3.22 -4.36 -7.95
N ASN A 91 -1.99 -4.42 -8.46
CA ASN A 91 -1.52 -3.65 -9.61
C ASN A 91 -1.60 -4.47 -10.93
N GLU A 92 -2.41 -5.53 -10.96
CA GLU A 92 -2.64 -6.35 -12.15
C GLU A 92 -3.39 -5.54 -13.21
N GLY A 93 -2.63 -4.99 -14.16
CA GLY A 93 -3.14 -4.14 -15.24
C GLY A 93 -2.10 -3.16 -15.78
N ASN A 94 -1.06 -2.86 -15.00
CA ASN A 94 0.07 -2.07 -15.50
C ASN A 94 1.13 -2.98 -16.12
N ASN A 95 1.07 -3.12 -17.45
CA ASN A 95 2.09 -3.82 -18.24
C ASN A 95 3.46 -3.11 -18.26
N GLY A 96 3.54 -1.89 -17.72
CA GLY A 96 4.80 -1.21 -17.47
C GLY A 96 5.42 -1.75 -16.18
N GLY A 97 6.34 -2.70 -16.28
CA GLY A 97 7.03 -3.33 -15.14
C GLY A 97 7.98 -2.40 -14.36
N GLY A 98 7.67 -1.12 -14.25
CA GLY A 98 8.49 -0.10 -13.61
C GLY A 98 7.84 0.47 -12.34
N ASP A 99 8.68 1.13 -11.55
CA ASP A 99 8.28 1.89 -10.36
C ASP A 99 7.46 3.11 -10.79
N MET A 100 6.31 3.34 -10.16
CA MET A 100 5.48 4.50 -10.48
C MET A 100 4.74 5.05 -9.27
N VAL A 101 4.40 6.33 -9.38
CA VAL A 101 3.54 7.07 -8.48
C VAL A 101 2.44 7.75 -9.31
N GLN A 102 1.22 7.72 -8.82
CA GLN A 102 0.10 8.45 -9.42
C GLN A 102 -0.70 9.17 -8.34
N GLY A 103 -0.95 10.46 -8.55
CA GLY A 103 -1.89 11.24 -7.76
C GLY A 103 -3.31 11.20 -8.31
N SER A 104 -4.30 11.44 -7.44
CA SER A 104 -5.69 11.66 -7.87
C SER A 104 -5.89 13.02 -8.53
N ASP A 105 -5.00 13.97 -8.26
CA ASP A 105 -4.97 15.33 -8.80
C ASP A 105 -3.61 15.59 -9.47
N SER A 106 -3.54 16.53 -10.41
CA SER A 106 -2.28 16.95 -11.04
C SER A 106 -1.30 17.52 -10.00
N GLY A 107 -0.01 17.13 -10.04
CA GLY A 107 1.05 17.73 -9.22
C GLY A 107 1.84 16.79 -8.31
N TYR A 108 1.95 15.51 -8.67
CA TYR A 108 2.81 14.53 -8.01
C TYR A 108 3.94 14.17 -8.97
N VAL A 109 5.18 14.46 -8.59
CA VAL A 109 6.35 14.25 -9.45
C VAL A 109 7.15 13.06 -8.93
N VAL A 110 7.58 12.19 -9.85
CA VAL A 110 8.44 11.03 -9.55
C VAL A 110 9.88 11.50 -9.53
N THR A 111 10.62 11.20 -8.46
CA THR A 111 12.08 11.16 -8.48
C THR A 111 12.50 9.70 -8.50
N ASN A 112 12.81 9.18 -9.71
CA ASN A 112 13.47 7.88 -9.79
C ASN A 112 14.81 8.03 -9.07
N SER A 113 14.99 7.30 -7.97
CA SER A 113 16.30 7.17 -7.36
C SER A 113 17.09 6.19 -8.21
N GLU A 114 18.03 6.71 -8.99
CA GLU A 114 19.09 5.94 -9.67
C GLU A 114 19.91 5.10 -8.66
#